data_AF-A0A7S0AX47-F1
#
_entry.id   AF-A0A7S0AX47-F1
#
_cell.length_a   1.000
_cell.length_b   1.000
_cell.length_c   1.000
_cell.angle_alpha   90.00
_cell.angle_beta   90.00
_cell.angle_gamma   90.00
#
_symmetry.space_group_name_H-M   'P 1'
#
loop_
_entity.id
_entity.type
_entity.pdbx_description
1 polymer ?
#
loop_
_entity_poly.entity_id
_entity_poly.type
_entity_poly.pdbx_seq_one_letter_code
_entity_poly.pdbx_strand_id
1 'polypeptide(L)'
;AKPEEVLIVEDENGDIVRETTKDTDVIAQYKTMRETLVFLTHLNCDDTESIMLAKLTEQVDGTAWSWNNLNTLCWAIGSISGAMSEEEEKRFLVTVIKDLLGLCEQKRGKDNKAVIASNIMYVVGQYPRFLKAHWKFLKTVVNKLFEFMHESHPGVQDMACDTFLKIATKCKRKFVTMQADETAPFICELVD
;
A
#
# COMPACT_ATOMS: atom_id res chain seq x y z
N ALA A 1 13.72 7.87 0.82
CA ALA A 1 12.85 9.04 1.01
C ALA A 1 11.40 8.58 1.13
N LYS A 2 10.61 9.21 2.00
CA LYS A 2 9.19 8.91 2.21
C LYS A 2 8.35 9.44 1.02
N PRO A 3 7.40 8.66 0.48
CA PRO A 3 6.48 9.14 -0.55
C PRO A 3 5.45 10.13 0.03
N GLU A 4 4.90 11.00 -0.82
CA GLU A 4 3.98 12.06 -0.36
C GLU A 4 2.61 11.55 0.11
N GLU A 5 2.23 10.33 -0.31
CA GLU A 5 0.95 9.71 0.09
C GLU A 5 0.99 9.10 1.51
N VAL A 6 2.18 8.95 2.10
CA VAL A 6 2.32 8.39 3.46
C VAL A 6 2.28 9.54 4.48
N LEU A 7 1.17 9.64 5.20
CA LEU A 7 0.89 10.72 6.15
C LEU A 7 1.24 10.37 7.60
N ILE A 8 1.82 9.19 7.83
CA ILE A 8 2.17 8.68 9.15
C ILE A 8 3.69 8.67 9.28
N VAL A 9 4.21 9.27 10.36
CA VAL A 9 5.64 9.38 10.65
C VAL A 9 5.90 9.06 12.12
N GLU A 10 7.12 8.61 12.41
CA GLU A 10 7.64 8.50 13.77
C GLU A 10 8.26 9.84 14.16
N ASP A 11 7.87 10.40 15.31
CA ASP A 11 8.46 11.64 15.82
C ASP A 11 9.73 11.39 16.65
N GLU A 12 10.35 12.45 17.17
CA GLU A 12 11.58 12.36 17.97
C GLU A 12 11.41 11.57 19.29
N ASN A 13 10.18 11.40 19.76
CA ASN A 13 9.85 10.65 20.97
C ASN A 13 9.57 9.16 20.68
N GLY A 14 9.55 8.77 19.40
CA GLY A 14 9.17 7.42 18.97
C GLY A 14 7.65 7.22 18.87
N ASP A 15 6.87 8.29 18.94
CA ASP A 15 5.42 8.24 18.79
C ASP A 15 5.03 8.28 17.31
N ILE A 16 4.01 7.50 16.96
CA ILE A 16 3.44 7.53 15.61
C ILE A 16 2.43 8.68 15.53
N VAL A 17 2.74 9.63 14.65
CA VAL A 17 1.97 10.87 14.50
C VAL A 17 1.59 11.12 13.05
N ARG A 18 0.61 11.99 12.85
CA ARG A 18 0.21 12.48 11.53
C ARG A 18 1.14 13.61 11.08
N GLU A 19 1.73 13.47 9.91
CA GLU A 19 2.49 14.53 9.26
C GLU A 19 1.55 15.67 8.82
N THR A 20 1.90 16.91 9.17
CA THR A 20 1.11 18.11 8.84
C THR A 20 1.71 18.95 7.72
N THR A 21 2.99 18.76 7.44
CA THR A 21 3.77 19.55 6.47
C THR A 21 4.46 18.64 5.47
N LYS A 22 4.36 18.96 4.18
CA LYS A 22 5.08 18.27 3.12
C LYS A 22 6.47 18.89 2.92
N ASP A 23 7.51 18.06 2.92
CA ASP A 23 8.87 18.46 2.58
C ASP A 23 9.11 18.28 1.06
N THR A 24 9.28 19.39 0.35
CA THR A 24 9.46 19.40 -1.10
C THR A 24 10.76 18.74 -1.54
N ASP A 25 11.81 18.82 -0.72
CA ASP A 25 13.13 18.26 -1.03
C ASP A 25 13.10 16.74 -0.88
N VAL A 26 12.43 16.23 0.16
CA VAL A 26 12.17 14.79 0.33
C VAL A 26 11.34 14.23 -0.81
N ILE A 27 10.32 14.97 -1.28
CA ILE A 27 9.49 14.57 -2.43
C ILE A 27 10.32 14.51 -3.72
N ALA A 28 11.20 15.49 -3.94
CA ALA A 28 12.09 15.49 -5.10
C ALA A 28 13.06 14.29 -5.04
N GLN A 29 13.67 14.04 -3.88
CA GLN A 29 14.54 12.90 -3.66
C GLN A 29 13.80 11.57 -3.91
N TYR A 30 12.57 11.44 -3.41
CA TYR A 30 11.75 10.25 -3.66
C TYR A 30 11.52 10.01 -5.15
N LYS A 31 11.22 11.04 -5.93
CA LYS A 31 11.03 10.92 -7.39
C LYS A 31 12.27 10.41 -8.10
N THR A 32 13.46 10.94 -7.75
CA THR A 32 14.74 10.47 -8.31
C THR A 32 15.06 9.03 -7.92
N MET A 33 14.86 8.67 -6.65
CA MET A 33 15.06 7.29 -6.18
C MET A 33 14.11 6.32 -6.89
N ARG A 34 12.84 6.69 -7.04
CA ARG A 34 11.84 5.88 -7.75
C ARG A 34 12.23 5.64 -9.20
N GLU A 35 12.65 6.68 -9.92
CA GLU A 35 13.07 6.54 -11.32
C GLU A 35 14.25 5.57 -11.44
N THR A 36 15.24 5.70 -10.57
CA THR A 36 16.39 4.78 -10.51
C THR A 36 15.94 3.34 -10.25
N LEU A 37 15.04 3.14 -9.28
CA LEU A 37 14.58 1.79 -8.93
C LEU A 37 13.77 1.16 -10.07
N VAL A 38 12.92 1.93 -10.77
CA VAL A 38 12.20 1.48 -11.96
C VAL A 38 13.16 1.04 -13.06
N PHE A 39 14.24 1.78 -13.32
CA PHE A 39 15.26 1.35 -14.28
C PHE A 39 15.96 0.06 -13.86
N LEU A 40 16.31 -0.08 -12.59
CA LEU A 40 16.91 -1.31 -12.06
C LEU A 40 15.96 -2.51 -12.20
N THR A 41 14.67 -2.33 -11.93
CA THR A 41 13.66 -3.38 -12.11
C THR A 41 13.53 -3.81 -13.57
N HIS A 42 13.62 -2.88 -14.53
CA HIS A 42 13.65 -3.24 -15.95
C HIS A 42 14.92 -3.98 -16.37
N LEU A 43 16.07 -3.68 -15.74
CA LEU A 43 17.33 -4.37 -16.04
C LEU A 43 17.33 -5.82 -15.52
N ASN A 44 16.76 -6.06 -14.35
CA ASN A 44 16.60 -7.39 -13.79
C ASN A 44 15.40 -7.46 -12.84
N CYS A 45 14.25 -7.85 -13.41
CA CYS A 45 12.99 -7.94 -12.66
C CYS A 45 13.05 -9.07 -11.62
N ASP A 46 13.55 -10.24 -12.01
CA ASP A 46 13.63 -11.42 -11.14
C ASP A 46 14.50 -11.17 -9.89
N ASP A 47 15.64 -10.50 -10.06
CA ASP A 47 16.51 -10.14 -8.94
C ASP A 47 15.85 -9.11 -8.01
N THR A 48 15.20 -8.09 -8.59
CA THR A 48 14.45 -7.09 -7.80
C THR A 48 13.33 -7.74 -6.99
N GLU A 49 12.53 -8.61 -7.62
CA GLU A 49 11.45 -9.35 -6.96
C GLU A 49 12.02 -10.22 -5.83
N SER A 50 13.07 -10.99 -6.11
CA SER A 50 13.71 -11.88 -5.14
C SER A 50 14.22 -11.13 -3.91
N ILE A 51 14.88 -9.98 -4.11
CA ILE A 51 15.38 -9.15 -3.01
C ILE A 51 14.22 -8.59 -2.17
N MET A 52 13.18 -8.05 -2.81
CA MET A 52 12.03 -7.47 -2.10
C MET A 52 11.27 -8.54 -1.28
N LEU A 53 11.06 -9.73 -1.83
CA LEU A 53 10.37 -10.82 -1.15
C LEU A 53 11.21 -11.44 -0.02
N ALA A 54 12.53 -11.55 -0.20
CA ALA A 54 13.43 -11.98 0.87
C ALA A 54 13.37 -11.00 2.06
N LYS A 55 13.45 -9.69 1.79
CA LYS A 55 13.33 -8.66 2.83
C LYS A 55 11.97 -8.65 3.51
N LEU A 56 10.90 -8.90 2.75
CA LEU A 56 9.56 -9.00 3.33
C LEU A 56 9.44 -10.21 4.27
N THR A 57 10.04 -11.35 3.89
CA THR A 57 10.10 -12.54 4.73
C THR A 57 10.77 -12.24 6.08
N GLU A 58 11.90 -11.52 6.07
CA GLU A 58 12.61 -11.10 7.29
C GLU A 58 11.78 -10.13 8.17
N GLN A 59 10.83 -9.39 7.59
CA GLN A 59 9.88 -8.58 8.39
C GLN A 59 8.80 -9.45 9.04
N VAL A 60 8.30 -10.45 8.30
CA VAL A 60 7.22 -11.35 8.75
C VAL A 60 7.70 -12.32 9.82
N ASP A 61 8.88 -12.94 9.64
CA ASP A 61 9.45 -13.85 10.63
C ASP A 61 10.02 -13.14 11.88
N GLY A 62 10.17 -11.81 11.79
CA GLY A 62 10.62 -10.95 12.87
C GLY A 62 12.14 -10.79 12.98
N THR A 63 12.93 -11.46 12.14
CA THR A 63 14.41 -11.41 12.19
C THR A 63 14.97 -10.03 11.90
N ALA A 64 14.32 -9.23 11.06
CA ALA A 64 14.72 -7.87 10.74
C ALA A 64 13.60 -6.83 10.98
N TRP A 65 12.59 -7.18 11.78
CA TRP A 65 11.43 -6.31 12.02
C TRP A 65 11.82 -4.96 12.61
N SER A 66 11.51 -3.89 11.89
CA SER A 66 11.43 -2.52 12.42
C SER A 66 10.49 -1.69 11.57
N TRP A 67 9.93 -0.61 12.13
CA TRP A 67 9.09 0.31 11.36
C TRP A 67 9.81 0.86 10.14
N ASN A 68 11.07 1.29 10.32
CA ASN A 68 11.88 1.82 9.22
C ASN A 68 12.15 0.78 8.11
N ASN A 69 12.48 -0.47 8.47
CA ASN A 69 12.72 -1.51 7.49
C ASN A 69 11.47 -1.86 6.69
N LEU A 70 10.32 -2.01 7.37
CA LEU A 70 9.04 -2.24 6.69
C LEU A 70 8.67 -1.05 5.80
N ASN A 71 8.74 0.17 6.32
CA ASN A 71 8.39 1.39 5.61
C ASN A 71 9.19 1.53 4.31
N THR A 72 10.52 1.50 4.41
CA THR A 72 11.40 1.67 3.25
C THR A 72 11.20 0.57 2.21
N LEU A 73 10.96 -0.67 2.64
CA LEU A 73 10.62 -1.79 1.76
C LEU A 73 9.28 -1.55 1.04
N CYS A 74 8.21 -1.24 1.76
CA CYS A 74 6.89 -1.02 1.16
C CYS A 74 6.85 0.23 0.26
N TRP A 75 7.63 1.26 0.57
CA TRP A 75 7.81 2.41 -0.31
C TRP A 75 8.50 2.02 -1.61
N ALA A 76 9.55 1.20 -1.53
CA ALA A 76 10.24 0.66 -2.69
C ALA A 76 9.30 -0.21 -3.55
N ILE A 77 8.56 -1.13 -2.93
CA ILE A 77 7.54 -1.97 -3.59
C ILE A 77 6.55 -1.08 -4.33
N GLY A 78 5.87 -0.14 -3.67
CA GLY A 78 4.90 0.72 -4.36
C GLY A 78 5.51 1.58 -5.47
N SER A 79 6.79 1.95 -5.36
CA SER A 79 7.45 2.83 -6.33
C SER A 79 7.73 2.17 -7.68
N ILE A 80 7.86 0.84 -7.72
CA ILE A 80 8.11 0.05 -8.95
C ILE A 80 6.83 -0.33 -9.71
N SER A 81 5.67 0.22 -9.33
CA SER A 81 4.42 -0.07 -10.03
C SER A 81 4.52 0.21 -11.53
N GLY A 82 4.13 -0.79 -12.34
CA GLY A 82 4.20 -0.74 -13.80
C GLY A 82 5.55 -1.13 -14.41
N ALA A 83 6.57 -1.45 -13.61
CA ALA A 83 7.87 -1.94 -14.11
C ALA A 83 7.89 -3.46 -14.43
N MET A 84 6.85 -4.18 -14.00
CA MET A 84 6.68 -5.63 -14.20
C MET A 84 5.60 -5.93 -15.25
N SER A 85 5.63 -7.11 -15.88
CA SER A 85 4.49 -7.59 -16.68
C SER A 85 3.24 -7.77 -15.80
N GLU A 86 2.04 -7.86 -16.40
CA GLU A 86 0.80 -8.06 -15.61
C GLU A 86 0.81 -9.38 -14.83
N GLU A 87 1.43 -10.41 -15.38
CA GLU A 87 1.47 -11.73 -14.75
C GLU A 87 2.44 -11.77 -13.56
N GLU A 88 3.63 -11.19 -13.72
CA GLU A 88 4.63 -11.02 -12.65
C GLU A 88 4.07 -10.12 -11.54
N GLU A 89 3.54 -8.95 -11.89
CA GLU A 89 2.94 -8.00 -10.94
C GLU A 89 1.83 -8.68 -10.13
N LYS A 90 0.98 -9.48 -10.78
CA LYS A 90 -0.07 -10.24 -10.09
C LYS A 90 0.51 -11.22 -9.06
N ARG A 91 1.50 -12.04 -9.44
CA ARG A 91 2.11 -13.02 -8.52
C ARG A 91 2.77 -12.30 -7.35
N PHE A 92 3.56 -11.28 -7.65
CA PHE A 92 4.27 -10.47 -6.68
C PHE A 92 3.32 -9.82 -5.66
N LEU A 93 2.27 -9.13 -6.12
CA LEU A 93 1.35 -8.42 -5.23
C LEU A 93 0.48 -9.32 -4.38
N VAL A 94 0.09 -10.50 -4.88
CA VAL A 94 -0.67 -11.47 -4.08
C VAL A 94 0.16 -11.89 -2.86
N THR A 95 1.45 -12.16 -3.05
CA THR A 95 2.37 -12.49 -1.95
C THR A 95 2.54 -11.31 -1.01
N VAL A 96 2.91 -10.13 -1.54
CA VAL A 96 3.16 -8.94 -0.72
C VAL A 96 1.97 -8.59 0.17
N ILE A 97 0.76 -8.52 -0.40
CA ILE A 97 -0.39 -8.04 0.37
C ILE A 97 -0.86 -9.11 1.37
N LYS A 98 -0.75 -10.39 1.03
CA LYS A 98 -1.05 -11.48 1.98
C LYS A 98 -0.11 -11.41 3.19
N ASP A 99 1.18 -11.22 2.96
CA ASP A 99 2.19 -11.14 4.02
C ASP A 99 2.01 -9.88 4.87
N LEU A 100 1.70 -8.73 4.27
CA LEU A 100 1.41 -7.50 5.00
C LEU A 100 0.12 -7.60 5.84
N LEU A 101 -0.95 -8.21 5.32
CA LEU A 101 -2.18 -8.46 6.09
C LEU A 101 -1.92 -9.43 7.24
N GLY A 102 -1.19 -10.51 7.00
CA GLY A 102 -0.80 -11.46 8.05
C GLY A 102 0.07 -10.80 9.13
N LEU A 103 1.02 -9.96 8.73
CA LEU A 103 1.85 -9.18 9.64
C LEU A 103 1.00 -8.18 10.45
N CYS A 104 0.02 -7.54 9.80
CA CYS A 104 -0.93 -6.67 10.47
C CYS A 104 -1.66 -7.44 11.56
N GLU A 105 -2.19 -8.64 11.28
CA GLU A 105 -2.87 -9.48 12.27
C GLU A 105 -1.94 -9.90 13.43
N GLN A 106 -0.70 -10.29 13.14
CA GLN A 106 0.29 -10.77 14.11
C GLN A 106 0.75 -9.68 15.09
N LYS A 107 1.04 -8.47 14.59
CA LYS A 107 1.60 -7.39 15.41
C LYS A 107 0.50 -6.74 16.26
N ARG A 108 0.84 -6.48 17.53
CA ARG A 108 -0.04 -5.85 18.53
C ARG A 108 0.37 -4.40 18.77
N GLY A 109 -0.56 -3.60 19.28
CA GLY A 109 -0.33 -2.19 19.60
C GLY A 109 -0.75 -1.25 18.46
N LYS A 110 -1.35 -0.12 18.83
CA LYS A 110 -1.92 0.86 17.89
C LYS A 110 -0.89 1.38 16.89
N ASP A 111 0.34 1.61 17.34
CA ASP A 111 1.41 2.21 16.54
C ASP A 111 1.91 1.23 15.47
N ASN A 112 2.13 -0.03 15.85
CA ASN A 112 2.44 -1.10 14.90
C ASN A 112 1.34 -1.26 13.84
N LYS A 113 0.06 -1.26 14.27
CA LYS A 113 -1.08 -1.37 13.35
C LYS A 113 -1.15 -0.19 12.39
N ALA A 114 -0.93 1.04 12.88
CA ALA A 114 -0.93 2.25 12.06
C ALA A 114 0.18 2.22 10.99
N VAL A 115 1.40 1.83 11.38
CA VAL A 115 2.53 1.69 10.45
C VAL A 115 2.24 0.63 9.39
N ILE A 116 1.77 -0.56 9.76
CA ILE A 116 1.48 -1.62 8.78
C ILE A 116 0.31 -1.23 7.87
N ALA A 117 -0.75 -0.63 8.42
CA ALA A 117 -1.89 -0.14 7.64
C ALA A 117 -1.47 0.92 6.61
N SER A 118 -0.62 1.89 6.98
CA SER A 118 -0.09 2.86 6.02
C SER A 118 0.67 2.20 4.88
N ASN A 119 1.48 1.18 5.16
CA ASN A 119 2.23 0.47 4.13
C ASN A 119 1.31 -0.32 3.19
N ILE A 120 0.28 -0.98 3.72
CA ILE A 120 -0.73 -1.65 2.91
C ILE A 120 -1.45 -0.63 2.01
N MET A 121 -1.96 0.46 2.59
CA MET A 121 -2.69 1.52 1.87
C MET A 121 -1.83 2.15 0.77
N TYR A 122 -0.57 2.43 1.06
CA TYR A 122 0.37 2.94 0.08
C TYR A 122 0.57 1.96 -1.08
N VAL A 123 0.91 0.71 -0.79
CA VAL A 123 1.13 -0.32 -1.82
C VAL A 123 -0.12 -0.48 -2.68
N VAL A 124 -1.29 -0.79 -2.11
CA VAL A 124 -2.51 -1.00 -2.91
C VAL A 124 -2.93 0.24 -3.71
N GLY A 125 -2.68 1.44 -3.17
CA GLY A 125 -2.92 2.71 -3.85
C GLY A 125 -2.03 2.94 -5.08
N GLN A 126 -0.85 2.32 -5.15
CA GLN A 126 0.04 2.42 -6.32
C GLN A 126 -0.32 1.46 -7.46
N TYR A 127 -1.08 0.38 -7.22
CA TYR A 127 -1.32 -0.67 -8.22
C TYR A 127 -2.77 -0.74 -8.76
N PRO A 128 -3.29 0.32 -9.41
CA PRO A 128 -4.64 0.29 -9.96
C PRO A 128 -4.81 -0.67 -11.14
N ARG A 129 -3.72 -1.06 -11.83
CA ARG A 129 -3.76 -2.07 -12.91
C ARG A 129 -4.20 -3.43 -12.37
N PHE A 130 -3.52 -3.91 -11.34
CA PHE A 130 -3.89 -5.10 -10.58
C PHE A 130 -5.33 -5.04 -10.05
N LEU A 131 -5.70 -3.95 -9.37
CA LEU A 131 -7.05 -3.81 -8.80
C LEU A 131 -8.17 -3.87 -9.86
N LYS A 132 -7.93 -3.34 -11.07
CA LYS A 132 -8.88 -3.44 -12.18
C LYS A 132 -9.04 -4.87 -12.70
N ALA A 133 -7.99 -5.68 -12.66
CA ALA A 133 -8.05 -7.07 -13.11
C ALA A 133 -8.66 -8.00 -12.06
N HIS A 134 -8.68 -7.61 -10.78
CA HIS A 134 -9.03 -8.49 -9.66
C HIS A 134 -10.14 -7.91 -8.79
N TRP A 135 -11.40 -8.09 -9.21
CA TRP A 135 -12.57 -7.53 -8.53
C TRP A 135 -12.68 -7.88 -7.05
N LYS A 136 -12.60 -9.17 -6.70
CA LYS A 136 -12.69 -9.63 -5.29
C LYS A 136 -11.67 -8.93 -4.41
N PHE A 137 -10.48 -8.70 -4.97
CA PHE A 137 -9.41 -7.98 -4.27
C PHE A 137 -9.74 -6.49 -4.09
N LEU A 138 -10.20 -5.82 -5.15
CA LEU A 138 -10.64 -4.44 -5.09
C LEU A 138 -11.75 -4.24 -4.04
N LYS A 139 -12.77 -5.10 -4.01
CA LYS A 139 -13.85 -5.03 -3.01
C LYS A 139 -13.31 -5.19 -1.58
N THR A 140 -12.44 -6.18 -1.34
CA THR A 140 -11.78 -6.36 -0.04
C THR A 140 -10.96 -5.15 0.40
N VAL A 141 -10.15 -4.59 -0.51
CA VAL A 141 -9.34 -3.39 -0.21
C VAL A 141 -10.22 -2.21 0.16
N VAL A 142 -11.29 -1.95 -0.60
CA VAL A 142 -12.20 -0.83 -0.32
C VAL A 142 -12.89 -1.01 1.05
N ASN A 143 -13.35 -2.22 1.38
CA ASN A 143 -13.94 -2.48 2.69
C ASN A 143 -12.93 -2.27 3.82
N LYS A 144 -11.66 -2.67 3.64
CA LYS A 144 -10.60 -2.38 4.62
C LYS A 144 -10.28 -0.89 4.74
N LEU A 145 -10.36 -0.13 3.65
CA LEU A 145 -10.23 1.33 3.74
C LEU A 145 -11.34 1.94 4.59
N PHE A 146 -12.59 1.47 4.46
CA PHE A 146 -13.66 1.92 5.35
C PHE A 146 -13.44 1.53 6.81
N GLU A 147 -12.93 0.32 7.09
CA GLU A 147 -12.53 -0.02 8.45
C GLU A 147 -11.46 0.94 8.99
N PHE A 148 -10.44 1.26 8.18
CA PHE A 148 -9.38 2.21 8.56
C PHE A 148 -9.88 3.66 8.73
N MET A 149 -10.96 4.06 8.06
CA MET A 149 -11.60 5.36 8.32
C MET A 149 -12.23 5.45 9.72
N HIS A 150 -12.51 4.32 10.38
CA HIS A 150 -13.03 4.27 11.75
C HIS A 150 -11.92 4.10 12.80
N GLU A 151 -10.65 3.97 12.39
CA GLU A 151 -9.52 3.87 13.33
C GLU A 151 -9.30 5.18 14.08
N SER A 152 -8.82 5.11 15.31
CA SER A 152 -8.64 6.30 16.16
C SER A 152 -7.48 7.22 15.74
N HIS A 153 -6.52 6.70 14.96
CA HIS A 153 -5.34 7.46 14.57
C HIS A 153 -5.64 8.38 13.36
N PRO A 154 -5.53 9.71 13.49
CA PRO A 154 -5.97 10.65 12.45
C PRO A 154 -5.19 10.48 11.13
N GLY A 155 -3.91 10.14 11.20
CA GLY A 155 -3.11 9.86 9.99
C GLY A 155 -3.56 8.59 9.25
N VAL A 156 -4.17 7.62 9.94
CA VAL A 156 -4.71 6.40 9.29
C VAL A 156 -6.02 6.75 8.58
N GLN A 157 -6.90 7.53 9.23
CA GLN A 157 -8.17 7.97 8.65
C GLN A 157 -7.96 8.77 7.36
N ASP A 158 -7.09 9.79 7.40
CA ASP A 158 -6.82 10.64 6.24
C ASP A 158 -6.23 9.84 5.08
N MET A 159 -5.27 8.96 5.39
CA MET A 159 -4.63 8.13 4.39
C MET A 159 -5.60 7.10 3.78
N ALA A 160 -6.57 6.61 4.55
CA ALA A 160 -7.63 5.75 4.05
C ALA A 160 -8.56 6.49 3.07
N CYS A 161 -8.94 7.73 3.41
CA CYS A 161 -9.71 8.62 2.53
C CYS A 161 -8.97 8.93 1.23
N ASP A 162 -7.70 9.34 1.31
CA ASP A 162 -6.88 9.66 0.14
C ASP A 162 -6.64 8.44 -0.75
N THR A 163 -6.38 7.28 -0.14
CA THR A 163 -6.20 6.01 -0.85
C THR A 163 -7.50 5.58 -1.53
N PHE A 164 -8.63 5.71 -0.85
CA PHE A 164 -9.95 5.43 -1.42
C PHE A 164 -10.23 6.34 -2.61
N LEU A 165 -10.00 7.65 -2.49
CA LEU A 165 -10.17 8.60 -3.58
C LEU A 165 -9.27 8.26 -4.78
N LYS A 166 -8.01 7.90 -4.54
CA LYS A 166 -7.06 7.47 -5.58
C LYS A 166 -7.56 6.23 -6.31
N ILE A 167 -7.97 5.20 -5.57
CA ILE A 167 -8.50 3.95 -6.12
C ILE A 167 -9.80 4.20 -6.88
N ALA A 168 -10.76 4.91 -6.28
CA ALA A 168 -12.04 5.25 -6.91
C ALA A 168 -11.82 6.02 -8.22
N THR A 169 -10.90 6.99 -8.24
CA THR A 169 -10.57 7.76 -9.44
C THR A 169 -10.03 6.87 -10.56
N LYS A 170 -9.12 5.95 -10.24
CA LYS A 170 -8.47 5.07 -11.23
C LYS A 170 -9.35 3.89 -11.64
N CYS A 171 -10.20 3.39 -10.75
CA CYS A 171 -10.99 2.16 -10.91
C CYS A 171 -12.50 2.41 -11.03
N LYS A 172 -12.96 3.67 -11.15
CA LYS A 172 -14.38 4.11 -11.15
C LYS A 172 -15.38 3.22 -11.88
N ARG A 173 -15.02 2.69 -13.07
CA ARG A 173 -15.91 1.81 -13.84
C ARG A 173 -16.30 0.56 -13.06
N LYS A 174 -15.40 0.01 -12.24
CA LYS A 174 -15.66 -1.20 -11.45
C LYS A 174 -16.73 -1.02 -10.39
N PHE A 175 -16.88 0.19 -9.86
CA PHE A 175 -17.88 0.51 -8.84
C PHE A 175 -19.29 0.61 -9.41
N VAL A 176 -19.43 1.05 -10.66
CA VAL A 176 -20.74 1.32 -11.29
C VAL A 176 -21.22 0.18 -12.19
N THR A 177 -20.36 -0.76 -12.56
CA THR A 177 -20.74 -1.96 -13.31
C THR A 177 -21.04 -3.11 -12.36
N MET A 178 -22.09 -3.87 -12.62
CA MET A 178 -22.34 -5.15 -11.96
C MET A 178 -21.19 -6.11 -12.23
N GLN A 179 -20.60 -6.67 -11.18
CA GLN A 179 -19.47 -7.59 -11.27
C GLN A 179 -19.97 -9.03 -11.21
N ALA A 180 -19.15 -9.98 -11.66
CA ALA A 180 -19.47 -11.39 -11.52
C ALA A 180 -19.69 -11.75 -10.05
N ASP A 181 -20.72 -12.56 -9.78
CA ASP A 181 -21.12 -13.02 -8.45
C ASP A 181 -21.67 -11.92 -7.50
N GLU A 182 -21.95 -10.70 -7.99
CA GLU A 182 -22.57 -9.63 -7.20
C GLU A 182 -24.04 -9.40 -7.61
N THR A 183 -24.88 -8.98 -6.66
CA THR A 183 -26.32 -8.73 -6.90
C THR A 183 -26.65 -7.31 -7.33
N ALA A 184 -25.72 -6.36 -7.09
CA ALA A 184 -25.84 -4.96 -7.46
C ALA A 184 -24.46 -4.37 -7.80
N PRO A 185 -24.39 -3.24 -8.52
CA PRO A 185 -23.17 -2.45 -8.59
C PRO A 185 -22.72 -2.02 -7.19
N PHE A 186 -21.41 -2.10 -6.92
CA PHE A 186 -20.89 -1.84 -5.59
C PHE A 186 -21.17 -0.41 -5.09
N ILE A 187 -21.30 0.57 -5.99
CA ILE A 187 -21.69 1.93 -5.61
C ILE A 187 -23.02 1.98 -4.84
N CYS A 188 -23.95 1.05 -5.08
CA CYS A 188 -25.20 0.96 -4.32
C CYS A 188 -24.91 0.60 -2.85
N GLU A 189 -24.08 -0.41 -2.61
CA GLU A 189 -23.65 -0.80 -1.25
C GLU A 189 -22.90 0.33 -0.52
N LEU A 190 -22.27 1.26 -1.25
CA LEU A 190 -21.51 2.36 -0.64
C LEU A 190 -22.33 3.58 -0.22
N VAL A 191 -23.53 3.74 -0.79
CA VAL A 191 -24.41 4.90 -0.52
C VAL A 191 -25.58 4.57 0.40
N ASP A 192 -25.80 3.28 0.65
CA ASP A 192 -26.77 2.75 1.62
C ASP A 192 -26.25 2.90 3.06
#